data_AF-C2K020-F1
#
_entry.id   AF-C2K020-F1
#
_cell.length_a   1.000
_cell.length_b   1.000
_cell.length_c   1.000
_cell.angle_alpha   90.00
_cell.angle_beta   90.00
_cell.angle_gamma   90.00
#
_symmetry.space_group_name_H-M   'P 1'
#
loop_
_entity.id
_entity.type
_entity.pdbx_description
1 polymer ?
#
loop_
_entity_poly.entity_id
_entity_poly.type
_entity_poly.pdbx_seq_one_letter_code
_entity_poly.pdbx_strand_id
1 'polypeptide(L)' 'MNLEQTLLDLQNLKFEIFVSAKYGLDYHCFKLLTLELPDKTINLADLYHAHKSSGVEALAHQIVATYDL' A
#
# COMPACT_ATOMS: atom_id res chain seq x y z
N MET A 1 -10.09 -0.90 -17.98
CA MET A 1 -9.86 -0.31 -16.64
C MET A 1 -9.13 1.00 -16.86
N ASN A 2 -9.57 2.11 -16.24
CA ASN A 2 -8.89 3.40 -16.41
C ASN A 2 -7.59 3.40 -15.59
N LEU A 3 -6.48 3.75 -16.24
CA LEU A 3 -5.17 3.89 -15.61
C LEU A 3 -5.21 4.92 -14.48
N GLU A 4 -5.93 6.03 -14.69
CA GLU A 4 -6.08 7.11 -13.70
C GLU A 4 -6.69 6.60 -12.40
N GLN A 5 -7.75 5.81 -12.47
CA GLN A 5 -8.39 5.24 -11.28
C GLN A 5 -7.46 4.29 -10.52
N THR A 6 -6.65 3.52 -11.25
CA THR A 6 -5.69 2.59 -10.64
C THR A 6 -4.59 3.35 -9.91
N LEU A 7 -4.09 4.43 -10.51
CA LEU A 7 -3.09 5.29 -9.87
C LEU A 7 -3.66 6.01 -8.64
N LEU A 8 -4.92 6.46 -8.70
CA LEU A 8 -5.61 7.06 -7.57
C LEU A 8 -5.79 6.07 -6.42
N ASP A 9 -6.25 4.85 -6.72
CA ASP A 9 -6.44 3.82 -5.71
C ASP A 9 -5.10 3.41 -5.07
N LEU A 10 -4.02 3.32 -5.85
CA LEU A 10 -2.68 3.07 -5.32
C LEU A 10 -2.16 4.23 -4.47
N GLN A 11 -2.50 5.48 -4.80
CA GLN A 11 -2.15 6.61 -3.97
C GLN A 11 -2.91 6.58 -2.64
N ASN A 12 -4.22 6.30 -2.68
CA ASN A 12 -5.04 6.16 -1.48
C ASN A 12 -4.53 5.00 -0.61
N LEU A 13 -4.15 3.88 -1.22
CA LEU A 13 -3.60 2.73 -0.50
C LEU A 13 -2.35 3.10 0.32
N LYS A 14 -1.45 3.92 -0.23
CA LYS A 14 -0.25 4.37 0.48
C LYS A 14 -0.60 5.23 1.69
N PHE A 15 -1.55 6.16 1.53
CA PHE A 15 -2.01 6.99 2.63
C PHE A 15 -2.65 6.15 3.75
N GLU A 16 -3.50 5.19 3.39
CA GLU A 16 -4.13 4.31 4.38
C GLU A 16 -3.10 3.43 5.11
N ILE A 17 -2.10 2.89 4.41
CA ILE A 17 -0.99 2.16 5.04
C ILE A 17 -0.22 3.09 5.99
N PHE A 18 0.10 4.31 5.55
CA PHE A 18 0.85 5.28 6.36
C PHE A 18 0.11 5.69 7.63
N VAL A 19 -1.21 5.92 7.55
CA VAL A 19 -2.03 6.28 8.72
C VAL A 19 -2.27 5.09 9.65
N SER A 20 -2.36 3.88 9.08
CA SER A 20 -2.64 2.66 9.84
C SER A 20 -1.40 1.98 10.44
N ALA A 21 -0.22 2.27 9.90
CA ALA A 21 1.06 1.74 10.38
C ALA A 21 1.31 2.15 11.83
N LYS A 22 1.66 1.18 12.69
CA LYS A 22 1.95 1.44 14.11
C LYS A 22 3.35 2.01 14.30
N TYR A 23 4.27 1.65 13.42
CA TYR A 23 5.63 2.16 13.43
C TYR A 23 5.70 3.45 12.61
N GLY A 24 6.60 4.36 12.99
CA GLY A 24 6.79 5.66 12.32
C GLY A 24 7.37 5.49 10.92
N LEU A 25 6.55 5.01 10.00
CA LEU A 25 6.88 4.72 8.63
C LEU A 25 7.17 6.04 7.93
N ASP A 26 8.36 6.19 7.34
CA ASP A 26 8.67 7.41 6.58
C ASP A 26 7.90 7.37 5.25
N TYR A 27 7.19 8.45 4.93
CA TYR A 27 6.46 8.54 3.66
C TYR A 27 7.40 8.40 2.44
N HIS A 28 8.70 8.71 2.57
CA HIS A 28 9.69 8.52 1.50
C HIS A 28 9.94 7.05 1.12
N CYS A 29 9.53 6.10 1.97
CA CYS A 29 9.55 4.67 1.68
C CYS A 29 8.53 4.30 0.57
N PHE A 30 7.49 5.10 0.35
CA PHE A 30 6.51 4.85 -0.70
C PHE A 30 6.98 5.38 -2.06
N LYS A 31 7.34 4.47 -2.97
CA LYS A 31 7.54 4.78 -4.39
C LYS A 31 6.25 4.67 -5.16
N LEU A 32 6.29 4.83 -6.48
CA LEU A 32 5.11 4.82 -7.34
C LEU A 32 4.27 3.54 -7.18
N LEU A 33 4.92 2.37 -7.12
CA LEU A 33 4.24 1.07 -7.07
C LEU A 33 4.67 0.21 -5.87
N THR A 34 5.68 0.64 -5.14
CA THR A 34 6.32 -0.16 -4.09
C THR A 34 6.39 0.59 -2.77
N LEU A 35 6.46 -0.16 -1.69
CA LEU A 35 6.89 0.30 -0.37
C LEU A 35 8.28 -0.30 -0.09
N GLU A 36 9.28 0.56 0.05
CA GLU A 36 10.69 0.20 0.26
C GLU A 36 11.07 0.42 1.73
N LEU A 37 11.16 -0.68 2.47
CA LEU A 37 11.60 -0.73 3.85
C LEU A 37 13.09 -1.13 3.89
N PRO A 38 13.79 -0.92 5.02
CA PRO A 38 15.22 -1.22 5.12
C PRO A 38 15.60 -2.68 4.78
N ASP A 39 14.72 -3.63 5.08
CA ASP A 39 14.93 -5.07 4.94
C ASP A 39 14.18 -5.71 3.76
N LYS A 40 13.19 -5.02 3.18
CA LYS A 40 12.28 -5.59 2.18
C LYS A 40 11.63 -4.55 1.29
N THR A 41 11.20 -4.99 0.11
CA THR A 41 10.37 -4.21 -0.81
C THR A 41 9.04 -4.91 -1.01
N ILE A 42 7.94 -4.18 -0.81
CA ILE A 42 6.58 -4.68 -0.97
C ILE A 42 6.00 -4.09 -2.27
N ASN A 43 5.55 -4.94 -3.20
CA ASN A 43 4.91 -4.48 -4.43
C ASN A 43 3.42 -4.22 -4.20
N LEU A 44 3.05 -2.95 -4.04
CA LEU A 44 1.68 -2.52 -3.77
C LEU A 44 0.78 -2.69 -5.01
N ALA A 45 1.34 -2.59 -6.21
CA ALA A 45 0.57 -2.78 -7.45
C ALA A 45 0.10 -4.23 -7.60
N ASP A 46 0.99 -5.20 -7.36
CA ASP A 46 0.65 -6.62 -7.43
C ASP A 46 -0.40 -6.98 -6.37
N LEU A 47 -0.22 -6.49 -5.12
CA LEU A 47 -1.17 -6.70 -4.03
C LEU A 47 -2.54 -6.07 -4.33
N TYR A 48 -2.55 -4.84 -4.86
CA TYR A 48 -3.78 -4.19 -5.28
C TYR A 48 -4.50 -4.97 -6.39
N HIS A 49 -3.77 -5.46 -7.40
CA HIS A 49 -4.37 -6.26 -8.46
C HIS A 49 -4.93 -7.60 -7.97
N ALA A 50 -4.23 -8.27 -7.05
CA ALA A 50 -4.68 -9.53 -6.46
C ALA A 50 -5.91 -9.37 -5.53
N HIS A 51 -6.03 -8.21 -4.87
CA HIS A 51 -7.07 -7.96 -3.86
C HIS A 51 -8.02 -6.81 -4.21
N LYS A 52 -8.14 -6.47 -5.50
CA LYS A 52 -8.90 -5.31 -5.96
C LYS A 52 -10.36 -5.28 -5.47
N SER A 53 -10.97 -6.44 -5.28
CA SER A 53 -12.35 -6.59 -4.80
C SER A 53 -12.54 -6.25 -3.32
N SER A 54 -11.46 -6.22 -2.53
CA SER A 54 -11.53 -6.02 -1.07
C SER A 54 -11.67 -4.55 -0.67
N GLY A 55 -11.36 -3.62 -1.58
CA GLY A 55 -11.29 -2.19 -1.28
C GLY A 55 -9.94 -1.77 -0.68
N VAL A 56 -9.63 -0.48 -0.82
CA VAL A 56 -8.30 0.08 -0.49
C VAL A 56 -8.00 0.01 1.01
N GLU A 57 -8.97 0.38 1.86
CA GLU A 57 -8.81 0.40 3.33
C GLU A 57 -8.57 -1.01 3.91
N ALA A 58 -9.39 -1.98 3.52
CA ALA A 58 -9.23 -3.37 3.97
C ALA A 58 -7.88 -3.95 3.53
N LEU A 59 -7.43 -3.63 2.31
CA LEU A 59 -6.11 -4.03 1.81
C LEU A 59 -4.98 -3.37 2.61
N ALA A 60 -5.10 -2.08 2.96
CA ALA A 60 -4.12 -1.38 3.79
C ALA A 60 -3.96 -2.05 5.16
N HIS A 61 -5.06 -2.35 5.85
CA HIS A 61 -5.03 -3.06 7.13
C HIS A 61 -4.39 -4.45 6.99
N GLN A 62 -4.71 -5.18 5.93
CA GLN A 62 -4.09 -6.48 5.66
C GLN A 62 -2.57 -6.35 5.47
N ILE A 63 -2.11 -5.35 4.70
CA ILE A 63 -0.68 -5.10 4.47
C ILE A 63 0.03 -4.77 5.78
N VAL A 64 -0.53 -3.84 6.56
CA VAL A 64 0.03 -3.45 7.86
C VAL A 64 0.15 -4.67 8.79
N ALA A 65 -0.90 -5.49 8.90
CA ALA A 65 -0.87 -6.69 9.73
C ALA A 65 0.09 -7.76 9.22
N THR A 66 0.20 -7.94 7.90
CA THR A 66 1.03 -8.99 7.28
C THR A 66 2.52 -8.67 7.41
N TYR A 67 2.89 -7.39 7.29
CA TYR A 67 4.29 -6.97 7.28
C TYR A 67 4.77 -6.36 8.59
N ASP A 68 3.89 -6.30 9.61
CA ASP A 68 4.11 -5.73 10.94
C ASP A 68 4.59 -4.27 10.85
N LEU A 69 3.78 -3.44 10.16
CA LEU A 69 4.07 -2.03 9.88
C LEU A 69 3.50 -1.07 10.93
#